data_AF-A0A7W7GIV0-F1
#
_entry.id   AF-A0A7W7GIV0-F1
#
_cell.length_a   1.000
_cell.length_b   1.000
_cell.length_c   1.000
_cell.angle_alpha   90.00
_cell.angle_beta   90.00
_cell.angle_gamma   90.00
#
_symmetry.space_group_name_H-M   'P 1'
#
loop_
_entity.id
_entity.type
_entity.pdbx_description
1 polymer ?
#
loop_
_entity_poly.entity_id
_entity_poly.type
_entity_poly.pdbx_seq_one_letter_code
_entity_poly.pdbx_strand_id
1 'polypeptide(L)'
;MELELRLESVMEGVLVTGTARAAAKGECVRCLEPLEQELEAEFQEMFSYPDADDRGRVIAEPGDDAEDDEDTLYLEDGLFDLEPVLRDAVVLALPMQPVCREDCPGLCAECGARLADDPDHHHDAVDIRWAALQGLAGTMKDGEKDEMSGAEAEAGVDEKQEK
;
A
#
# COMPACT_ATOMS: atom_id res chain seq x y z
N MET A 1 22.89 -9.87 4.87
CA MET A 1 23.08 -9.07 3.65
C MET A 1 24.35 -9.56 2.98
N GLU A 2 24.28 -9.74 1.67
CA GLU A 2 25.39 -10.11 0.80
C GLU A 2 25.56 -9.00 -0.24
N LEU A 3 26.82 -8.71 -0.59
CA LEU A 3 27.19 -7.65 -1.53
C LEU A 3 28.14 -8.23 -2.57
N GLU A 4 27.79 -8.09 -3.85
CA GLU A 4 28.67 -8.35 -4.97
C GLU A 4 29.06 -7.01 -5.58
N LEU A 5 30.35 -6.69 -5.60
CA LEU A 5 30.85 -5.39 -6.05
C LEU A 5 31.88 -5.55 -7.17
N ARG A 6 31.83 -4.65 -8.14
CA ARG A 6 32.88 -4.41 -9.14
C ARG A 6 33.39 -2.98 -8.98
N LEU A 7 34.70 -2.85 -8.88
CA LEU A 7 35.41 -1.59 -8.65
C LEU A 7 36.28 -1.29 -9.87
N GLU A 8 36.06 -0.13 -10.48
CA GLU A 8 36.80 0.31 -11.67
C GLU A 8 37.43 1.68 -11.40
N SER A 9 38.76 1.74 -11.38
CA SER A 9 39.46 3.02 -11.26
C SER A 9 39.36 3.80 -12.56
N VAL A 10 38.89 5.05 -12.48
CA VAL A 10 38.83 6.01 -13.58
C VAL A 10 39.64 7.26 -13.24
N MET A 11 39.71 8.24 -14.15
CA MET A 11 40.54 9.44 -13.93
C MET A 11 40.02 10.33 -12.79
N GLU A 12 38.71 10.40 -12.62
CA GLU A 12 38.04 11.30 -11.67
C GLU A 12 37.73 10.62 -10.34
N GLY A 13 37.88 9.29 -10.24
CA GLY A 13 37.44 8.53 -9.07
C GLY A 13 37.45 7.02 -9.26
N VAL A 14 36.55 6.34 -8.54
CA VAL A 14 36.27 4.91 -8.64
C VAL A 14 34.79 4.71 -8.93
N LEU A 15 34.49 4.05 -10.06
CA LEU A 15 33.14 3.61 -10.36
C LEU A 15 32.86 2.31 -9.59
N VAL A 16 31.84 2.34 -8.75
CA VAL A 16 31.40 1.20 -7.95
C VAL A 16 30.07 0.70 -8.50
N THR A 17 30.08 -0.49 -9.09
CA THR A 17 28.85 -1.20 -9.50
C THR A 17 28.60 -2.32 -8.51
N GLY A 18 27.37 -2.46 -8.02
CA GLY A 18 27.07 -3.48 -7.03
C GLY A 18 25.66 -4.04 -7.09
N THR A 19 25.53 -5.25 -6.55
CA THR A 19 24.25 -5.90 -6.27
C THR A 19 24.19 -6.27 -4.79
N ALA A 20 23.16 -5.79 -4.10
CA ALA A 20 22.90 -6.07 -2.70
C ALA A 20 21.73 -7.06 -2.57
N ARG A 21 21.96 -8.15 -1.83
CA ARG A 21 20.92 -9.14 -1.49
C ARG A 21 20.69 -9.16 0.01
N ALA A 22 19.43 -9.01 0.43
CA ALA A 22 19.07 -8.99 1.85
C ALA A 22 17.66 -9.51 2.08
N ALA A 23 17.40 -9.95 3.32
CA ALA A 23 16.06 -10.30 3.77
C ALA A 23 15.43 -9.10 4.48
N ALA A 24 14.35 -8.55 3.91
CA ALA A 24 13.54 -7.50 4.50
C ALA A 24 12.52 -8.11 5.46
N LYS A 25 12.51 -7.63 6.71
CA LYS A 25 11.54 -8.01 7.74
C LYS A 25 10.52 -6.91 7.89
N GLY A 26 9.24 -7.29 7.91
CA GLY A 26 8.14 -6.35 8.06
C GLY A 26 6.86 -7.07 8.45
N GLU A 27 5.74 -6.40 8.24
CA GLU A 27 4.42 -6.90 8.56
C GLU A 27 3.52 -6.87 7.32
N CYS A 28 2.61 -7.83 7.23
CA CYS A 28 1.60 -7.87 6.20
C CYS A 28 0.65 -6.67 6.32
N VAL A 29 0.49 -5.89 5.25
CA VAL A 29 -0.40 -4.72 5.26
C VAL A 29 -1.88 -5.07 5.48
N ARG A 30 -2.26 -6.34 5.27
CA ARG A 30 -3.65 -6.80 5.43
C ARG A 30 -3.94 -7.39 6.81
N CYS A 31 -3.01 -8.16 7.38
CA CYS A 31 -3.25 -8.93 8.61
C CYS A 31 -2.26 -8.66 9.74
N LEU A 32 -1.27 -7.79 9.52
CA LEU A 32 -0.20 -7.44 10.48
C LEU A 32 0.66 -8.62 10.94
N GLU A 33 0.57 -9.78 10.28
CA GLU A 33 1.47 -10.90 10.57
C GLU A 33 2.89 -10.55 10.12
N PRO A 34 3.92 -10.85 10.92
CA PRO A 34 5.30 -10.75 10.50
C PRO A 34 5.56 -11.53 9.21
N LEU A 35 6.32 -10.93 8.31
CA LEU A 35 6.77 -11.55 7.07
C LEU A 35 8.24 -11.23 6.82
N GLU A 36 8.86 -12.09 6.03
CA GLU A 36 10.23 -11.94 5.55
C GLU A 36 10.22 -12.10 4.03
N GLN A 37 10.85 -11.16 3.32
CA GLN A 37 10.94 -11.15 1.86
C GLN A 37 12.39 -10.97 1.44
N GLU A 38 12.82 -11.72 0.43
CA GLU A 38 14.12 -11.51 -0.20
C GLU A 38 14.06 -10.26 -1.10
N LEU A 39 15.07 -9.40 -0.96
CA LEU A 39 15.24 -8.20 -1.76
C LEU A 39 16.57 -8.28 -2.50
N GLU A 40 16.55 -7.81 -3.74
CA GLU A 40 17.74 -7.59 -4.55
C GLU A 40 17.70 -6.14 -5.03
N ALA A 41 18.78 -5.40 -4.79
CA ALA A 41 18.93 -4.01 -5.20
C ALA A 41 20.24 -3.85 -5.96
N GLU A 42 20.16 -3.31 -7.17
CA GLU A 42 21.32 -2.96 -7.98
C GLU A 42 21.62 -1.47 -7.82
N PHE A 43 22.91 -1.12 -7.80
CA PHE A 43 23.35 0.26 -7.73
C PHE A 43 24.63 0.47 -8.52
N GLN A 44 24.85 1.70 -8.97
CA GLN A 44 26.07 2.09 -9.63
C GLN A 44 26.35 3.56 -9.34
N GLU A 45 27.43 3.82 -8.61
CA GLU A 45 27.80 5.19 -8.21
C GLU A 45 29.28 5.48 -8.43
N MET A 46 29.58 6.76 -8.67
CA MET A 46 30.94 7.26 -8.81
C MET A 46 31.39 7.87 -7.48
N PHE A 47 32.53 7.41 -6.97
CA PHE A 47 33.19 8.04 -5.84
C PHE A 47 34.40 8.82 -6.32
N SER A 48 34.34 10.15 -6.24
CA SER A 48 35.35 11.07 -6.74
C SER A 48 36.58 11.14 -5.84
N TYR A 49 37.76 11.37 -6.42
CA TYR A 49 38.93 11.73 -5.61
C TYR A 49 38.80 13.17 -5.10
N PRO A 50 39.21 13.48 -3.86
CA PRO A 50 39.13 14.83 -3.29
C PRO A 50 39.91 15.92 -4.04
N ASP A 51 40.81 15.54 -4.97
CA ASP A 51 41.61 16.44 -5.79
C ASP A 51 41.18 16.44 -7.28
N ALA A 52 40.13 15.70 -7.65
CA ALA A 52 39.66 15.55 -9.03
C ALA A 52 38.87 16.78 -9.52
N ASP A 53 38.10 17.38 -8.62
CA ASP A 53 37.36 18.63 -8.74
C ASP A 53 38.27 19.87 -8.91
N ASP A 54 39.49 19.83 -8.36
CA ASP A 54 40.48 20.91 -8.53
C ASP A 54 41.09 20.98 -9.95
N ARG A 55 40.94 19.93 -10.77
CA ARG A 55 41.42 19.92 -12.17
C ARG A 55 40.37 20.37 -13.18
N GLY A 56 39.12 20.52 -12.76
CA GLY A 56 37.96 20.81 -13.60
C GLY A 56 37.32 22.17 -13.39
N ARG A 57 37.57 22.86 -12.26
CA ARG A 57 37.12 24.24 -12.05
C ARG A 57 37.84 25.21 -13.01
N VAL A 58 37.32 25.33 -14.23
CA VAL A 58 37.31 26.64 -14.89
C VAL A 58 36.55 27.54 -13.93
N ILE A 59 37.29 28.38 -13.21
CA ILE A 59 36.83 29.45 -12.33
C ILE A 59 35.36 29.79 -12.63
N ALA A 60 34.43 29.19 -11.88
CA ALA A 60 33.05 29.61 -11.93
C ALA A 60 33.06 31.05 -11.40
N GLU A 61 32.48 31.97 -12.17
CA GLU A 61 32.30 33.33 -11.72
C GLU A 61 31.60 33.31 -10.36
N PRO A 62 31.98 34.18 -9.40
CA PRO A 62 31.43 34.13 -8.04
C PRO A 62 29.94 34.48 -8.08
N GLY A 63 29.08 33.46 -8.18
CA GLY A 63 27.64 33.65 -8.33
C GLY A 63 26.85 32.45 -8.86
N ASP A 64 27.47 31.43 -9.44
CA ASP A 64 26.80 30.18 -9.80
C ASP A 64 27.25 29.04 -8.86
N ASP A 65 26.33 28.09 -8.64
CA ASP A 65 26.53 26.70 -8.19
C ASP A 65 27.28 26.36 -6.90
N ALA A 66 26.80 26.88 -5.76
CA ALA A 66 26.96 26.18 -4.46
C ALA A 66 25.95 25.03 -4.27
N GLU A 67 25.46 24.43 -5.36
CA GLU A 67 24.46 23.34 -5.37
C GLU A 67 25.04 21.99 -5.85
N ASP A 68 26.26 21.95 -6.41
CA ASP A 68 26.85 20.74 -7.01
C ASP A 68 27.61 19.83 -6.02
N ASP A 69 27.77 20.27 -4.77
CA ASP A 69 28.62 19.62 -3.76
C ASP A 69 27.80 18.66 -2.85
N GLU A 70 26.47 18.79 -2.79
CA GLU A 70 25.64 18.03 -1.84
C GLU A 70 25.40 16.56 -2.27
N ASP A 71 25.40 16.29 -3.58
CA ASP A 71 25.12 14.95 -4.14
C ASP A 71 26.40 14.20 -4.57
N THR A 72 27.57 14.84 -4.50
CA THR A 72 28.84 14.23 -4.90
C THR A 72 29.39 13.33 -3.80
N LEU A 73 29.68 12.06 -4.14
CA LEU A 73 30.30 11.11 -3.23
C LEU A 73 31.82 11.13 -3.38
N TYR A 74 32.54 11.23 -2.26
CA TYR A 74 33.99 11.32 -2.24
C TYR A 74 34.65 10.08 -1.62
N LEU A 75 35.85 9.76 -2.10
CA LEU A 75 36.76 8.83 -1.44
C LEU A 75 37.48 9.54 -0.29
N GLU A 76 37.28 9.03 0.93
CA GLU A 76 37.95 9.53 2.13
C GLU A 76 39.01 8.51 2.57
N ASP A 77 40.28 8.93 2.59
CA ASP A 77 41.42 8.07 2.97
C ASP A 77 41.47 6.71 2.23
N GLY A 78 41.00 6.68 0.98
CA GLY A 78 40.95 5.47 0.14
C GLY A 78 39.79 4.53 0.49
N LEU A 79 38.83 4.99 1.28
CA LEU A 79 37.58 4.31 1.60
C LEU A 79 36.41 5.05 0.95
N PHE A 80 35.36 4.32 0.61
CA PHE A 80 34.10 4.86 0.14
C PHE A 80 32.98 4.39 1.08
N ASP A 81 32.05 5.28 1.41
CA ASP A 81 30.88 4.94 2.21
C ASP A 81 29.74 4.46 1.32
N LEU A 82 29.40 3.18 1.43
CA LEU A 82 28.28 2.58 0.69
C LEU A 82 26.94 2.78 1.38
N GLU A 83 26.88 3.20 2.64
CA GLU A 83 25.63 3.36 3.38
C GLU A 83 24.60 4.22 2.63
N PRO A 84 24.91 5.44 2.15
CA PRO A 84 23.92 6.26 1.45
C PRO A 84 23.44 5.59 0.14
N VAL A 85 24.37 5.08 -0.66
CA VAL A 85 24.08 4.42 -1.94
C VAL A 85 23.20 3.18 -1.75
N LEU A 86 23.56 2.34 -0.78
CA LEU A 86 22.82 1.13 -0.45
C LEU A 86 21.44 1.46 0.11
N ARG A 87 21.33 2.45 0.99
CA ARG A 87 20.04 2.87 1.55
C ARG A 87 19.11 3.30 0.42
N ASP A 88 19.59 4.15 -0.48
CA ASP A 88 18.76 4.71 -1.53
C ASP A 88 18.33 3.63 -2.54
N ALA A 89 19.23 2.70 -2.90
CA ALA A 89 18.89 1.55 -3.73
C ALA A 89 17.91 0.57 -3.05
N VAL A 90 18.15 0.23 -1.78
CA VAL A 90 17.33 -0.74 -1.04
C VAL A 90 15.94 -0.18 -0.73
N VAL A 91 15.84 1.08 -0.31
CA VAL A 91 14.54 1.72 -0.01
C VAL A 91 13.63 1.72 -1.23
N LEU A 92 14.18 1.95 -2.42
CA LEU A 92 13.43 1.90 -3.67
C LEU A 92 13.05 0.47 -4.11
N ALA A 93 13.82 -0.54 -3.69
CA ALA A 93 13.54 -1.94 -3.95
C ALA A 93 12.48 -2.55 -3.00
N LEU A 94 12.16 -1.89 -1.88
CA LEU A 94 11.18 -2.40 -0.92
C LEU A 94 9.75 -2.43 -1.51
N PRO A 95 8.99 -3.50 -1.26
CA PRO A 95 7.59 -3.57 -1.71
C PRO A 95 6.74 -2.53 -0.98
N MET A 96 5.95 -1.75 -1.71
CA MET A 96 5.06 -0.75 -1.09
C MET A 96 3.91 -1.36 -0.26
N GLN A 97 3.45 -2.57 -0.63
CA GLN A 97 2.33 -3.25 0.04
C GLN A 97 2.64 -4.73 0.25
N PRO A 98 3.53 -5.06 1.20
CA PRO A 98 3.91 -6.45 1.46
C PRO A 98 2.72 -7.26 2.00
N VAL A 99 2.51 -8.45 1.45
CA VAL A 99 1.47 -9.39 1.89
C VAL A 99 2.10 -10.72 2.25
N CYS A 100 1.60 -11.38 3.31
CA CYS A 100 2.12 -12.67 3.76
C CYS A 100 1.75 -13.83 2.81
N ARG A 101 0.73 -13.64 1.96
CA ARG A 101 0.31 -14.52 0.86
C ARG A 101 -0.57 -13.74 -0.11
N GLU A 102 -0.64 -14.18 -1.37
CA GLU A 102 -1.43 -13.51 -2.43
C GLU A 102 -2.90 -13.31 -2.02
N ASP A 103 -3.53 -14.37 -1.51
CA ASP A 103 -4.92 -14.37 -1.06
C ASP A 103 -5.06 -14.12 0.45
N CYS A 104 -4.31 -13.18 1.01
CA CYS A 104 -4.46 -12.83 2.43
C CYS A 104 -5.83 -12.14 2.64
N PRO A 105 -6.74 -12.70 3.45
CA PRO A 105 -8.08 -12.14 3.68
C PRO A 105 -8.03 -10.90 4.58
N GLY A 106 -6.95 -10.74 5.36
CA GLY A 106 -6.73 -9.57 6.21
C GLY A 106 -7.48 -9.60 7.54
N LEU A 107 -7.64 -8.41 8.12
CA LEU A 107 -8.41 -8.19 9.34
C LEU A 107 -9.83 -7.72 9.01
N CYS A 108 -10.77 -8.05 9.89
CA CYS A 108 -12.11 -7.48 9.88
C CYS A 108 -12.03 -5.97 10.11
N ALA A 109 -12.66 -5.18 9.23
CA ALA A 109 -12.65 -3.72 9.31
C ALA A 109 -13.37 -3.15 10.55
N GLU A 110 -14.20 -3.96 11.22
CA GLU A 110 -14.98 -3.55 12.38
C GLU A 110 -14.31 -3.88 13.71
N CYS A 111 -13.79 -5.11 13.87
CA CYS A 111 -13.23 -5.57 15.15
C CYS A 111 -11.74 -5.90 15.12
N GLY A 112 -11.12 -5.93 13.94
CA GLY A 112 -9.71 -6.30 13.78
C GLY A 112 -9.41 -7.80 13.91
N ALA A 113 -10.43 -8.67 13.97
CA ALA A 113 -10.23 -10.12 13.98
C ALA A 113 -9.63 -10.61 12.67
N ARG A 114 -8.78 -11.64 12.73
CA ARG A 114 -8.18 -12.25 11.54
C ARG A 114 -9.21 -13.10 10.79
N LEU A 115 -9.54 -12.69 9.57
CA LEU A 115 -10.46 -13.43 8.72
C LEU A 115 -9.89 -14.78 8.25
N ALA A 116 -8.57 -14.98 8.37
CA ALA A 116 -7.94 -16.26 8.11
C ALA A 116 -8.29 -17.33 9.15
N ASP A 117 -8.61 -16.93 10.38
CA ASP A 117 -8.88 -17.83 11.50
C ASP A 117 -10.38 -18.15 11.62
N ASP A 118 -11.24 -17.23 11.16
CA ASP A 118 -12.70 -17.36 11.10
C ASP A 118 -13.23 -16.77 9.78
N PRO A 119 -13.36 -17.60 8.72
CA PRO A 119 -13.80 -17.13 7.40
C PRO A 119 -15.26 -16.66 7.33
N ASP A 120 -16.12 -17.15 8.23
CA ASP A 120 -17.54 -16.79 8.27
C ASP A 120 -17.79 -15.56 9.18
N HIS A 121 -16.72 -14.94 9.68
CA HIS A 121 -16.77 -13.78 10.55
C HIS A 121 -17.43 -12.58 9.84
N HIS A 122 -18.56 -12.13 10.38
CA HIS A 122 -19.27 -10.95 9.91
C HIS A 122 -19.89 -10.20 11.09
N HIS A 123 -20.16 -8.92 10.85
CA HIS A 123 -20.88 -8.06 11.78
C HIS A 123 -22.12 -7.52 11.08
N ASP A 124 -23.28 -7.79 11.66
CA ASP A 124 -24.53 -7.16 11.23
C ASP A 124 -24.66 -5.80 11.94
N ALA A 125 -23.88 -4.82 11.48
CA ALA A 125 -23.96 -3.46 11.97
C ALA A 125 -25.04 -2.69 11.19
N VAL A 126 -26.19 -2.44 11.84
CA VAL A 126 -27.19 -1.52 11.29
C VAL A 126 -26.81 -0.09 11.61
N ASP A 127 -26.63 0.71 10.56
CA ASP A 127 -26.32 2.14 10.67
C ASP A 127 -27.38 2.84 11.55
N ILE A 128 -26.90 3.60 12.53
CA ILE A 128 -27.73 4.30 13.53
C ILE A 128 -28.81 5.18 12.91
N ARG A 129 -28.58 5.74 11.72
CA ARG A 129 -29.54 6.59 11.00
C ARG A 129 -30.72 5.78 10.47
N TRP A 130 -30.49 4.50 10.21
CA TRP A 130 -31.44 3.55 9.64
C TRP A 130 -32.03 2.61 10.69
N ALA A 131 -31.59 2.70 11.95
CA ALA A 131 -32.09 1.86 13.04
C ALA A 131 -33.62 1.92 13.19
N ALA A 132 -34.23 3.09 12.99
CA ALA A 132 -35.69 3.27 13.04
C ALA A 132 -36.45 2.51 11.92
N LEU A 133 -35.77 2.13 10.84
CA LEU A 133 -36.35 1.44 9.69
C LEU A 133 -36.28 -0.09 9.80
N GLN A 134 -35.60 -0.64 10.81
CA GLN A 134 -35.56 -2.10 11.05
C GLN A 134 -36.97 -2.68 11.24
N GLY A 135 -37.87 -1.93 11.88
CA GLY A 135 -39.26 -2.35 12.07
C GLY A 135 -40.07 -2.47 10.76
N LEU A 136 -39.62 -1.85 9.67
CA LEU A 136 -40.30 -1.87 8.38
C LEU A 136 -39.92 -3.08 7.52
N ALA A 137 -38.73 -3.64 7.70
CA ALA A 137 -38.23 -4.78 6.91
C ALA A 137 -39.08 -6.06 7.07
N GLY A 138 -39.75 -6.23 8.21
CA GLY A 138 -40.70 -7.34 8.41
C GLY A 138 -42.01 -7.17 7.62
N THR A 139 -42.45 -5.93 7.39
CA THR A 139 -43.76 -5.65 6.75
C THR A 139 -43.78 -5.89 5.23
N MET A 140 -42.61 -5.94 4.58
CA MET A 140 -42.52 -6.22 3.14
C MET A 140 -42.59 -7.72 2.79
N LYS A 141 -42.39 -8.62 3.76
CA LYS A 141 -42.50 -10.08 3.54
C LYS A 141 -43.95 -10.58 3.51
N ASP A 142 -44.87 -9.81 4.08
CA ASP A 142 -46.29 -10.16 4.20
C ASP A 142 -47.15 -9.62 3.04
N GLY A 143 -46.58 -8.80 2.14
CA GLY A 143 -47.32 -8.13 1.06
C GLY A 143 -47.55 -8.94 -0.22
N GLU A 144 -47.04 -10.18 -0.33
CA GLU A 144 -47.10 -10.97 -1.58
C GLU A 144 -48.17 -12.09 -1.56
N LYS A 145 -49.18 -12.03 -0.68
CA LYS A 145 -50.21 -13.07 -0.60
C LYS A 145 -51.66 -12.68 -0.92
N ASP A 146 -51.96 -11.42 -1.20
CA ASP A 146 -53.34 -11.01 -1.45
C ASP A 146 -53.53 -10.42 -2.86
N GLU A 147 -53.44 -11.28 -3.88
CA GLU A 147 -54.28 -11.11 -5.08
C GLU A 147 -54.94 -12.44 -5.48
N MET A 148 -56.26 -12.36 -5.71
CA MET A 148 -57.17 -13.31 -6.40
C MET A 148 -57.89 -14.41 -5.59
N SER A 149 -59.13 -14.10 -5.17
CA SER A 149 -60.29 -14.99 -5.35
C SER A 149 -61.59 -14.19 -5.26
N GLY A 150 -62.25 -13.94 -6.40
CA GLY A 150 -63.61 -13.39 -6.47
C GLY A 150 -64.70 -14.46 -6.38
N ALA A 151 -65.93 -14.03 -6.03
CA ALA A 151 -67.22 -14.43 -6.66
C ALA A 151 -68.46 -14.06 -5.79
N GLU A 152 -69.07 -12.91 -6.12
CA GLU A 152 -70.49 -12.60 -6.43
C GLU A 152 -71.70 -13.30 -5.75
N ALA A 153 -72.68 -12.47 -5.33
CA ALA A 153 -74.14 -12.65 -5.56
C ALA A 153 -74.98 -11.37 -5.24
N GLU A 154 -75.31 -10.58 -6.29
CA GLU A 154 -76.60 -9.94 -6.72
C GLU A 154 -77.83 -9.94 -5.75
N ALA A 155 -78.83 -9.03 -5.68
CA ALA A 155 -79.32 -7.84 -6.42
C ALA A 155 -80.54 -7.17 -5.69
N GLY A 156 -80.97 -5.95 -6.10
CA GLY A 156 -82.35 -5.40 -5.94
C GLY A 156 -82.52 -4.14 -5.07
N VAL A 157 -82.58 -2.89 -5.59
CA VAL A 157 -83.72 -2.11 -6.17
C VAL A 157 -84.63 -1.38 -5.14
N ASP A 158 -84.58 -0.03 -5.23
CA ASP A 158 -85.58 1.05 -5.11
C ASP A 158 -86.62 1.26 -3.95
N GLU A 159 -86.72 2.56 -3.62
CA GLU A 159 -87.87 3.40 -3.21
C GLU A 159 -88.78 3.17 -1.95
N LYS A 160 -88.98 4.33 -1.27
CA LYS A 160 -90.15 4.86 -0.53
C LYS A 160 -90.40 4.58 0.97
N GLN A 161 -90.18 5.67 1.73
CA GLN A 161 -91.11 6.46 2.57
C GLN A 161 -92.04 5.82 3.62
N GLU A 162 -91.88 6.40 4.83
CA GLU A 162 -92.88 6.78 5.86
C GLU A 162 -93.50 5.72 6.78
N LYS A 163 -93.19 5.87 8.07
CA LYS A 163 -94.10 6.54 9.00
C LYS A 163 -93.36 7.35 10.05
#